data_AF-A0A8H4A7W4-F1
#
_entry.id   AF-A0A8H4A7W4-F1
#
_cell.length_a   1.000
_cell.length_b   1.000
_cell.length_c   1.000
_cell.angle_alpha   90.00
_cell.angle_beta   90.00
_cell.angle_gamma   90.00
#
_symmetry.space_group_name_H-M   'P 1'
#
loop_
_entity.id
_entity.type
_entity.pdbx_description
1 polymer ?
#
loop_
_entity_poly.entity_id
_entity_poly.type
_entity_poly.pdbx_seq_one_letter_code
_entity_poly.pdbx_strand_id
1 'polypeptide(L)'
;MIRNILITNQNETLLYLRNDIKKFTDHHEKMTNFFQKFFHKVKEINVVVLAYKCAMEPAELPEALQDPKVATILLSELKKDMPALVFQWNDAGFNDVPNMPNCRNGIPGQTKAALIANLVANRAVNWDDTIFTFPNGTAIGIWVNQMPAWTRHQAGVPDICHSVTRITKISATDPVDVENFDVILR
;
A
#
# COMPACT_ATOMS: atom_id res chain seq x y z
N MET A 1 -15.36 34.19 -57.98
CA MET A 1 -16.27 34.46 -56.85
C MET A 1 -16.54 33.21 -56.00
N ILE A 2 -16.90 32.06 -56.59
CA ILE A 2 -17.27 30.82 -55.87
C ILE A 2 -16.13 30.21 -55.02
N ARG A 3 -14.87 30.25 -55.48
CA ARG A 3 -13.71 29.70 -54.72
C ARG A 3 -13.46 30.41 -53.37
N ASN A 4 -13.65 31.72 -53.29
CA ASN A 4 -13.40 32.45 -52.04
C ASN A 4 -14.46 32.14 -50.98
N ILE A 5 -15.72 31.91 -51.38
CA ILE A 5 -16.81 31.57 -50.45
C ILE A 5 -16.58 30.18 -49.84
N LEU A 6 -16.11 29.20 -50.63
CA LEU A 6 -15.80 27.86 -50.14
C LEU A 6 -14.65 27.82 -49.14
N ILE A 7 -13.59 28.60 -49.36
CA ILE A 7 -12.42 28.66 -48.47
C ILE A 7 -12.78 29.34 -47.13
N THR A 8 -13.56 30.43 -47.16
CA THR A 8 -14.01 31.11 -45.93
C THR A 8 -14.88 30.19 -45.07
N ASN A 9 -15.79 29.43 -45.70
CA ASN A 9 -16.70 28.53 -45.01
C ASN A 9 -15.97 27.31 -44.41
N GLN A 10 -14.92 26.82 -45.07
CA GLN A 10 -14.03 25.78 -44.51
C GLN A 10 -13.24 26.29 -43.30
N ASN A 11 -12.71 27.51 -43.35
CA ASN A 11 -11.95 28.10 -42.23
C ASN A 11 -12.82 28.36 -40.99
N GLU A 12 -14.07 28.80 -41.17
CA GLU A 12 -15.03 28.96 -40.08
C GLU A 12 -15.36 27.61 -39.45
N THR A 13 -15.64 26.58 -40.26
CA THR A 13 -15.92 25.22 -39.77
C THR A 13 -14.74 24.65 -38.97
N LEU A 14 -13.51 24.83 -39.44
CA LEU A 14 -12.30 24.41 -38.73
C LEU A 14 -12.10 25.16 -37.40
N LEU A 15 -12.44 26.45 -37.34
CA LEU A 15 -12.39 27.23 -36.12
C LEU A 15 -13.43 26.76 -35.10
N TYR A 16 -14.66 26.47 -35.54
CA TYR A 16 -15.70 25.87 -34.70
C TYR A 16 -15.26 24.53 -34.12
N LEU A 17 -14.77 23.61 -34.96
CA LEU A 17 -14.28 22.30 -34.51
C LEU A 17 -13.13 22.43 -33.51
N ARG A 18 -12.18 23.37 -33.73
CA ARG A 18 -11.07 23.60 -32.81
C ARG A 18 -11.53 24.09 -31.45
N ASN A 19 -12.54 24.98 -31.41
CA ASN A 19 -13.10 25.48 -30.17
C ASN A 19 -13.85 24.39 -29.39
N ASP A 20 -14.58 23.52 -30.08
CA ASP A 20 -15.30 22.42 -29.43
C ASP A 20 -14.36 21.33 -28.91
N ILE A 21 -13.31 20.98 -29.67
CA ILE A 21 -12.23 20.10 -29.18
C ILE A 21 -11.58 20.70 -27.93
N LYS A 22 -11.27 22.00 -27.93
CA LYS A 22 -10.68 22.67 -26.76
C LYS A 22 -11.61 22.60 -25.55
N LYS A 23 -12.90 22.90 -25.70
CA LYS A 23 -13.89 22.79 -24.62
C LYS A 23 -13.96 21.37 -24.05
N PHE A 24 -13.93 20.36 -24.93
CA PHE A 24 -13.95 18.96 -24.51
C PHE A 24 -12.69 18.61 -23.69
N THR A 25 -11.51 18.99 -24.17
CA THR A 25 -10.24 18.76 -23.45
C THR A 25 -10.21 19.48 -22.10
N ASP A 26 -10.61 20.75 -22.05
CA ASP A 26 -10.68 21.54 -20.81
C ASP A 26 -11.68 20.92 -19.81
N HIS A 27 -12.80 20.37 -20.29
CA HIS A 27 -13.77 19.67 -19.45
C HIS A 27 -13.21 18.34 -18.92
N HIS A 28 -12.54 17.56 -19.77
CA HIS A 28 -11.89 16.30 -19.39
C HIS A 28 -10.81 16.51 -18.34
N GLU A 29 -9.97 17.55 -18.49
CA GLU A 29 -8.95 17.90 -17.51
C GLU A 29 -9.58 18.29 -16.16
N LYS A 30 -10.63 19.13 -16.17
CA LYS A 30 -11.38 19.49 -14.95
C LYS A 30 -11.97 18.27 -14.26
N MET A 31 -12.56 17.36 -15.01
CA MET A 31 -13.12 16.10 -14.47
C MET A 31 -12.03 15.23 -13.86
N THR A 32 -10.88 15.09 -14.54
CA THR A 32 -9.74 14.33 -14.04
C THR A 32 -9.22 14.90 -12.72
N ASN A 33 -9.04 16.22 -12.66
CA ASN A 33 -8.59 16.92 -11.45
C ASN A 33 -9.61 16.81 -10.30
N PHE A 34 -10.90 16.86 -10.60
CA PHE A 34 -11.95 16.65 -9.61
C PHE A 34 -11.89 15.25 -9.01
N PHE A 35 -11.79 14.22 -9.85
CA PHE A 35 -11.68 12.83 -9.38
C PHE A 35 -10.41 12.61 -8.57
N GLN A 36 -9.26 13.15 -8.99
CA GLN A 36 -8.02 13.05 -8.22
C GLN A 36 -8.17 13.66 -6.82
N LYS A 37 -8.74 14.86 -6.71
CA LYS A 37 -8.99 15.52 -5.40
C LYS A 37 -9.99 14.72 -4.56
N PHE A 38 -11.05 14.22 -5.17
CA PHE A 38 -12.04 13.39 -4.49
C PHE A 38 -11.42 12.10 -3.96
N PHE A 39 -10.69 11.34 -4.79
CA PHE A 39 -10.02 10.10 -4.38
C PHE A 39 -8.94 10.34 -3.33
N HIS A 40 -8.20 11.46 -3.40
CA HIS A 40 -7.26 11.85 -2.36
C HIS A 40 -7.96 12.06 -1.02
N LYS A 41 -9.09 12.77 -1.01
CA LYS A 41 -9.88 13.00 0.19
C LYS A 41 -10.50 11.72 0.75
N VAL A 42 -11.00 10.83 -0.11
CA VAL A 42 -11.49 9.50 0.31
C VAL A 42 -10.37 8.67 0.95
N LYS A 43 -9.16 8.73 0.38
CA LYS A 43 -7.98 8.07 0.92
C LYS A 43 -7.64 8.57 2.32
N GLU A 44 -7.60 9.88 2.54
CA GLU A 44 -7.40 10.46 3.88
C GLU A 44 -8.50 10.03 4.87
N ILE A 45 -9.76 10.00 4.42
CA ILE A 45 -10.90 9.51 5.23
C ILE A 45 -10.68 8.05 5.66
N ASN A 46 -10.11 7.20 4.81
CA ASN A 46 -9.86 5.80 5.16
C ASN A 46 -8.89 5.64 6.33
N VAL A 47 -7.87 6.50 6.43
CA VAL A 47 -6.96 6.51 7.60
C VAL A 47 -7.73 6.89 8.86
N VAL A 48 -8.60 7.90 8.79
CA VAL A 48 -9.45 8.32 9.91
C VAL A 48 -10.42 7.21 10.32
N VAL A 49 -11.04 6.52 9.36
CA VAL A 49 -11.95 5.40 9.62
C VAL A 49 -11.22 4.21 10.23
N LEU A 50 -10.00 3.92 9.78
CA LEU A 50 -9.16 2.89 10.38
C LEU A 50 -8.81 3.26 11.84
N ALA A 51 -8.35 4.48 12.08
CA ALA A 51 -8.05 4.97 13.43
C ALA A 51 -9.24 4.83 14.38
N TYR A 52 -10.43 5.23 13.93
CA TYR A 52 -11.67 5.05 14.68
C TYR A 52 -11.95 3.58 15.02
N LYS A 53 -11.76 2.64 14.07
CA LYS A 53 -11.93 1.20 14.32
C LYS A 53 -10.89 0.64 15.31
N CYS A 54 -9.71 1.23 15.35
CA CYS A 54 -8.64 0.90 16.29
C CYS A 54 -8.78 1.62 17.64
N ALA A 55 -9.80 2.48 17.82
CA ALA A 55 -9.96 3.36 18.98
C ALA A 55 -8.72 4.24 19.25
N MET A 56 -8.11 4.77 18.19
CA MET A 56 -6.93 5.64 18.21
C MET A 56 -7.19 6.94 17.45
N GLU A 57 -6.40 7.97 17.73
CA GLU A 57 -6.31 9.14 16.83
C GLU A 57 -5.49 8.80 15.58
N PRO A 58 -5.75 9.42 14.40
CA PRO A 58 -5.01 9.11 13.17
C PRO A 58 -3.49 9.29 13.30
N ALA A 59 -3.04 10.25 14.10
CA ALA A 59 -1.62 10.51 14.34
C ALA A 59 -0.96 9.51 15.29
N GLU A 60 -1.76 8.75 16.05
CA GLU A 60 -1.29 7.72 16.99
C GLU A 60 -1.24 6.32 16.35
N LEU A 61 -1.80 6.16 15.15
CA LEU A 61 -1.64 4.95 14.37
C LEU A 61 -0.15 4.68 14.11
N PRO A 62 0.29 3.40 14.13
CA PRO A 62 1.60 3.02 13.60
C PRO A 62 1.82 3.61 12.21
N GLU A 63 3.05 4.05 11.91
CA GLU A 63 3.37 4.81 10.69
C GLU A 63 2.90 4.09 9.41
N ALA A 64 3.08 2.76 9.34
CA ALA A 64 2.60 1.97 8.21
C ALA A 64 1.08 2.03 8.00
N LEU A 65 0.28 2.25 9.05
CA LEU A 65 -1.18 2.35 9.00
C LEU A 65 -1.66 3.77 8.66
N GLN A 66 -0.78 4.76 8.73
CA GLN A 66 -1.07 6.13 8.30
C GLN A 66 -1.07 6.26 6.77
N ASP A 67 -0.51 5.29 6.04
CA ASP A 67 -0.59 5.25 4.58
C ASP A 67 -2.04 4.98 4.13
N PRO A 68 -2.66 5.90 3.37
CA PRO A 68 -4.02 5.72 2.89
C PRO A 68 -4.27 4.47 2.03
N LYS A 69 -3.26 4.00 1.29
CA LYS A 69 -3.35 2.76 0.51
C LYS A 69 -3.42 1.56 1.45
N VAL A 70 -2.58 1.55 2.49
CA VAL A 70 -2.60 0.50 3.52
C VAL A 70 -3.94 0.49 4.25
N ALA A 71 -4.41 1.65 4.68
CA ALA A 71 -5.71 1.78 5.35
C ALA A 71 -6.87 1.29 4.47
N THR A 72 -6.85 1.62 3.18
CA THR A 72 -7.88 1.18 2.23
C THR A 72 -7.95 -0.35 2.12
N ILE A 73 -6.80 -1.02 1.98
CA ILE A 73 -6.72 -2.48 1.89
C ILE A 73 -7.16 -3.12 3.21
N LEU A 74 -6.69 -2.61 4.34
CA LEU A 74 -7.08 -3.15 5.65
C LEU A 74 -8.58 -3.03 5.88
N LEU A 75 -9.20 -1.90 5.55
CA LEU A 75 -10.65 -1.73 5.68
C LEU A 75 -11.45 -2.69 4.77
N SER A 76 -10.92 -3.11 3.62
CA SER A 76 -11.57 -4.14 2.79
C SER A 76 -11.39 -5.54 3.36
N GLU A 77 -10.21 -5.85 3.90
CA GLU A 77 -9.85 -7.19 4.35
C GLU A 77 -10.31 -7.53 5.77
N LEU A 78 -10.38 -6.54 6.67
CA LEU A 78 -10.89 -6.69 8.05
C LEU A 78 -12.36 -7.13 8.10
N LYS A 79 -13.10 -7.01 6.99
CA LYS A 79 -14.47 -7.55 6.87
C LYS A 79 -14.52 -9.08 6.96
N LYS A 80 -13.41 -9.76 6.73
CA LYS A 80 -13.32 -11.22 6.60
C LYS A 80 -12.89 -11.95 7.87
N ASP A 81 -12.82 -11.25 9.01
CA ASP A 81 -12.36 -11.76 10.32
C ASP A 81 -10.97 -12.43 10.26
N MET A 82 -10.12 -11.98 9.33
CA MET A 82 -8.76 -12.49 9.14
C MET A 82 -7.74 -11.56 9.79
N PRO A 83 -6.84 -12.05 10.66
CA PRO A 83 -5.75 -11.24 11.17
C PRO A 83 -4.75 -10.89 10.06
N ALA A 84 -4.09 -9.74 10.20
CA ALA A 84 -3.10 -9.27 9.24
C ALA A 84 -1.78 -8.90 9.93
N LEU A 85 -0.69 -9.05 9.21
CA LEU A 85 0.60 -8.44 9.52
C LEU A 85 0.87 -7.33 8.51
N VAL A 86 1.31 -6.17 9.00
CA VAL A 86 1.69 -5.03 8.18
C VAL A 86 3.17 -4.73 8.43
N PHE A 87 3.97 -4.78 7.37
CA PHE A 87 5.42 -4.60 7.43
C PHE A 87 5.80 -3.19 6.99
N GLN A 88 6.43 -2.44 7.89
CA GLN A 88 7.11 -1.21 7.51
C GLN A 88 8.54 -1.56 7.08
N TRP A 89 8.71 -1.88 5.81
CA TRP A 89 10.01 -2.30 5.26
C TRP A 89 11.10 -1.23 5.44
N ASN A 90 12.33 -1.68 5.66
CA ASN A 90 13.52 -0.83 5.67
C ASN A 90 14.45 -1.28 4.54
N ASP A 91 14.53 -0.48 3.48
CA ASP A 91 15.35 -0.79 2.30
C ASP A 91 16.83 -0.94 2.64
N ALA A 92 17.33 -0.23 3.68
CA ALA A 92 18.71 -0.37 4.13
C ALA A 92 19.03 -1.79 4.63
N GLY A 93 18.04 -2.52 5.16
CA GLY A 93 18.22 -3.89 5.64
C GLY A 93 18.37 -4.94 4.53
N PHE A 94 18.14 -4.56 3.27
CA PHE A 94 18.37 -5.38 2.08
C PHE A 94 19.47 -4.80 1.16
N ASN A 95 20.05 -3.66 1.53
CA ASN A 95 21.06 -2.95 0.73
C ASN A 95 22.28 -2.58 1.59
N ASP A 96 22.56 -3.38 2.61
CA ASP A 96 23.66 -3.17 3.55
C ASP A 96 25.04 -3.41 2.91
N VAL A 97 25.11 -4.24 1.87
CA VAL A 97 26.33 -4.48 1.07
C VAL A 97 26.21 -3.81 -0.30
N PRO A 98 27.02 -2.77 -0.60
CA PRO A 98 26.90 -2.02 -1.87
C PRO A 98 27.08 -2.85 -3.15
N ASN A 99 27.91 -3.89 -3.07
CA ASN A 99 28.25 -4.72 -4.24
C ASN A 99 27.18 -5.78 -4.56
N MET A 100 26.18 -5.95 -3.70
CA MET A 100 25.07 -6.87 -3.96
C MET A 100 23.75 -6.28 -3.45
N PRO A 101 23.18 -5.31 -4.19
CA PRO A 101 21.94 -4.66 -3.80
C PRO A 101 20.76 -5.64 -3.78
N ASN A 102 19.74 -5.31 -2.98
CA ASN A 102 18.52 -6.08 -2.74
C ASN A 102 18.73 -7.43 -2.03
N CYS A 103 19.93 -7.71 -1.55
CA CYS A 103 20.27 -8.89 -0.76
C CYS A 103 20.81 -8.46 0.59
N ARG A 104 20.13 -8.86 1.66
CA ARG A 104 20.65 -8.72 3.02
C ARG A 104 21.99 -9.45 3.14
N ASN A 105 22.96 -8.84 3.82
CA ASN A 105 24.32 -9.34 3.97
C ASN A 105 25.07 -9.59 2.64
N GLY A 106 24.53 -9.10 1.52
CA GLY A 106 25.04 -9.43 0.18
C GLY A 106 24.99 -10.94 -0.13
N ILE A 107 24.02 -11.67 0.43
CA ILE A 107 23.86 -13.11 0.19
C ILE A 107 22.71 -13.33 -0.82
N PRO A 108 22.96 -13.96 -1.98
CA PRO A 108 21.90 -14.30 -2.93
C PRO A 108 20.78 -15.10 -2.27
N GLY A 109 19.53 -14.65 -2.45
CA GLY A 109 18.35 -15.29 -1.88
C GLY A 109 17.90 -14.74 -0.53
N GLN A 110 18.68 -13.88 0.14
CA GLN A 110 18.23 -13.12 1.32
C GLN A 110 17.55 -11.81 0.91
N THR A 111 16.49 -11.92 0.11
CA THR A 111 15.80 -10.76 -0.50
C THR A 111 14.42 -10.53 0.12
N LYS A 112 13.87 -9.33 -0.03
CA LYS A 112 12.47 -9.03 0.34
C LYS A 112 11.51 -10.02 -0.32
N ALA A 113 11.72 -10.31 -1.61
CA ALA A 113 10.91 -11.27 -2.36
C ALA A 113 10.97 -12.69 -1.79
N ALA A 114 12.12 -13.13 -1.28
CA ALA A 114 12.26 -14.44 -0.66
C ALA A 114 11.46 -14.54 0.66
N LEU A 115 11.44 -13.47 1.47
CA LEU A 115 10.62 -13.42 2.68
C LEU A 115 9.12 -13.40 2.35
N ILE A 116 8.72 -12.62 1.34
CA ILE A 116 7.34 -12.60 0.84
C ILE A 116 6.91 -13.99 0.34
N ALA A 117 7.78 -14.68 -0.41
CA ALA A 117 7.51 -16.04 -0.85
C ALA A 117 7.35 -17.01 0.34
N ASN A 118 8.15 -16.85 1.40
CA ASN A 118 8.02 -17.64 2.63
C ASN A 118 6.69 -17.38 3.37
N LEU A 119 6.22 -16.12 3.42
CA LEU A 119 4.91 -15.74 3.94
C LEU A 119 3.77 -16.42 3.15
N VAL A 120 3.81 -16.31 1.81
CA VAL A 120 2.79 -16.88 0.92
C VAL A 120 2.77 -18.40 0.98
N ALA A 121 3.95 -19.04 1.03
CA ALA A 121 4.07 -20.49 1.24
C ALA A 121 3.43 -20.94 2.58
N ASN A 122 3.37 -20.04 3.56
CA ASN A 122 2.71 -20.22 4.86
C ASN A 122 1.28 -19.68 4.91
N ARG A 123 0.59 -19.68 3.76
CA ARG A 123 -0.83 -19.37 3.60
C ARG A 123 -1.20 -17.91 3.85
N ALA A 124 -0.23 -17.00 3.90
CA ALA A 124 -0.53 -15.58 3.86
C ALA A 124 -1.04 -15.18 2.47
N VAL A 125 -2.05 -14.32 2.42
CA VAL A 125 -2.43 -13.60 1.19
C VAL A 125 -1.67 -12.28 1.18
N ASN A 126 -0.91 -12.07 0.12
CA ASN A 126 -0.11 -10.86 -0.07
C ASN A 126 -0.94 -9.74 -0.67
N TRP A 127 -0.99 -8.60 0.02
CA TRP A 127 -1.55 -7.36 -0.47
C TRP A 127 -0.45 -6.31 -0.54
N ASP A 128 -0.03 -6.03 -1.78
CA ASP A 128 0.92 -4.94 -2.10
C ASP A 128 2.29 -5.08 -1.42
N ASP A 129 2.74 -6.32 -1.21
CA ASP A 129 4.03 -6.66 -0.59
C ASP A 129 4.22 -6.12 0.84
N THR A 130 3.16 -5.57 1.44
CA THR A 130 3.21 -4.80 2.69
C THR A 130 2.26 -5.38 3.73
N ILE A 131 1.09 -5.84 3.29
CA ILE A 131 0.05 -6.38 4.17
C ILE A 131 -0.14 -7.85 3.85
N PHE A 132 -0.15 -8.67 4.89
CA PHE A 132 -0.26 -10.13 4.77
C PHE A 132 -1.40 -10.60 5.66
N THR A 133 -2.52 -11.01 5.06
CA THR A 133 -3.66 -11.55 5.81
C THR A 133 -3.52 -13.05 5.97
N PHE A 134 -3.83 -13.56 7.15
CA PHE A 134 -3.75 -14.97 7.51
C PHE A 134 -5.14 -15.54 7.78
N PRO A 135 -5.37 -16.84 7.53
CA PRO A 135 -6.66 -17.46 7.80
C PRO A 135 -7.06 -17.44 9.28
N ASN A 136 -6.09 -17.35 10.19
CA ASN A 136 -6.27 -17.22 11.64
C ASN A 136 -4.94 -16.89 12.34
N GLY A 137 -4.98 -16.61 13.64
CA GLY A 137 -3.79 -16.31 14.45
C GLY A 137 -2.83 -17.50 14.58
N THR A 138 -3.33 -18.75 14.51
CA THR A 138 -2.47 -19.94 14.54
C THR A 138 -1.54 -20.00 13.33
N ALA A 139 -2.01 -19.60 12.15
CA ALA A 139 -1.17 -19.55 10.95
C ALA A 139 -0.03 -18.52 11.07
N ILE A 140 -0.26 -17.39 11.75
CA ILE A 140 0.79 -16.43 12.09
C ILE A 140 1.84 -17.09 12.97
N GLY A 141 1.41 -17.78 14.05
CA GLY A 141 2.34 -18.47 14.95
C GLY A 141 3.18 -19.56 14.25
N ILE A 142 2.57 -20.33 13.35
CA ILE A 142 3.29 -21.31 12.53
C ILE A 142 4.33 -20.63 11.64
N TRP A 143 3.96 -19.54 10.97
CA TRP A 143 4.89 -18.79 10.13
C TRP A 143 6.07 -18.21 10.93
N VAL A 144 5.82 -17.62 12.10
CA VAL A 144 6.89 -17.08 12.98
C VAL A 144 7.92 -18.15 13.33
N ASN A 145 7.47 -19.39 13.58
CA ASN A 145 8.38 -20.52 13.85
C ASN A 145 9.20 -20.97 12.62
N GLN A 146 8.76 -20.65 11.42
CA GLN A 146 9.42 -20.97 10.15
C GLN A 146 10.18 -19.79 9.55
N MET A 147 10.19 -18.64 10.24
CA MET A 147 10.80 -17.44 9.74
C MET A 147 12.32 -17.65 9.57
N PRO A 148 12.91 -17.33 8.40
CA PRO A 148 14.33 -17.54 8.18
C PRO A 148 15.18 -16.76 9.18
N ALA A 149 16.19 -17.39 9.76
CA ALA A 149 17.00 -16.76 10.82
C ALA A 149 17.68 -15.45 10.37
N TRP A 150 17.98 -15.30 9.08
CA TRP A 150 18.59 -14.09 8.53
C TRP A 150 17.69 -12.85 8.60
N THR A 151 16.38 -13.02 8.78
CA THR A 151 15.42 -11.91 8.88
C THR A 151 15.44 -11.22 10.24
N ARG A 152 16.02 -11.87 11.25
CA ARG A 152 16.14 -11.33 12.61
C ARG A 152 17.20 -10.24 12.68
N HIS A 153 17.12 -9.47 13.76
CA HIS A 153 18.07 -8.44 14.14
C HIS A 153 19.49 -9.01 14.17
N GLN A 154 20.43 -8.23 13.61
CA GLN A 154 21.84 -8.60 13.52
C GLN A 154 22.68 -7.40 13.91
N ALA A 155 23.62 -7.61 14.83
CA ALA A 155 24.49 -6.54 15.30
C ALA A 155 25.29 -5.95 14.12
N GLY A 156 25.20 -4.63 13.93
CA GLY A 156 25.91 -3.91 12.88
C GLY A 156 25.27 -3.99 11.48
N VAL A 157 24.13 -4.66 11.33
CA VAL A 157 23.37 -4.74 10.07
C VAL A 157 22.02 -4.04 10.27
N PRO A 158 21.59 -3.12 9.39
CA PRO A 158 20.27 -2.50 9.50
C PRO A 158 19.16 -3.56 9.50
N ASP A 159 18.09 -3.38 10.27
CA ASP A 159 16.96 -4.32 10.28
C ASP A 159 16.18 -4.29 8.96
N ILE A 160 15.54 -5.41 8.59
CA ILE A 160 14.76 -5.49 7.34
C ILE A 160 13.45 -4.70 7.39
N CYS A 161 13.01 -4.31 8.58
CA CYS A 161 11.79 -3.55 8.83
C CYS A 161 12.05 -2.53 9.95
N HIS A 162 11.40 -1.38 9.87
CA HIS A 162 11.29 -0.43 10.98
C HIS A 162 10.29 -0.92 12.03
N SER A 163 9.21 -1.56 11.58
CA SER A 163 8.20 -2.16 12.45
C SER A 163 7.41 -3.26 11.73
N VAL A 164 6.82 -4.16 12.52
CA VAL A 164 5.77 -5.08 12.11
C VAL A 164 4.59 -4.89 13.03
N THR A 165 3.43 -4.58 12.44
CA THR A 165 2.18 -4.38 13.20
C THR A 165 1.26 -5.56 12.96
N ARG A 166 0.76 -6.18 14.03
CA ARG A 166 -0.31 -7.19 13.94
C ARG A 166 -1.65 -6.51 14.14
N ILE A 167 -2.58 -6.84 13.26
CA ILE A 167 -3.95 -6.33 13.28
C ILE A 167 -4.89 -7.51 13.44
N THR A 168 -5.73 -7.46 14.48
CA THR A 168 -6.67 -8.55 14.79
C THR A 168 -8.06 -7.97 15.04
N LYS A 169 -9.09 -8.52 14.43
CA LYS A 169 -10.46 -8.15 14.78
C LYS A 169 -10.87 -8.85 16.08
N ILE A 170 -11.32 -8.08 17.08
CA ILE A 170 -11.61 -8.60 18.42
C ILE A 170 -13.02 -9.21 18.50
N SER A 171 -13.99 -8.64 17.77
CA SER A 171 -15.37 -9.14 17.78
C SER A 171 -16.12 -8.80 16.49
N ALA A 172 -17.31 -9.37 16.33
CA ALA A 172 -18.22 -9.08 15.22
C ALA A 172 -18.64 -7.60 15.15
N THR A 173 -18.51 -6.84 16.25
CA THR A 173 -18.93 -5.43 16.37
C THR A 173 -17.84 -4.42 15.98
N ASP A 174 -16.85 -4.83 15.18
CA ASP A 174 -15.83 -4.00 14.53
C ASP A 174 -14.61 -3.44 15.32
N PRO A 175 -14.38 -3.65 16.63
CA PRO A 175 -13.13 -3.20 17.23
C PRO A 175 -11.96 -4.01 16.68
N VAL A 176 -10.94 -3.28 16.24
CA VAL A 176 -9.70 -3.79 15.68
C VAL A 176 -8.60 -3.58 16.69
N ASP A 177 -7.99 -4.66 17.14
CA ASP A 177 -6.76 -4.61 17.92
C ASP A 177 -5.59 -4.32 17.01
N VAL A 178 -4.71 -3.43 17.48
CA VAL A 178 -3.46 -3.07 16.82
C VAL A 178 -2.37 -3.22 17.83
N GLU A 179 -1.43 -4.14 17.56
CA GLU A 179 -0.30 -4.37 18.44
C GLU A 179 1.03 -4.26 17.68
N ASN A 180 2.05 -3.78 18.40
CA ASN A 180 3.43 -3.91 17.96
C ASN A 180 3.82 -5.39 17.99
N PHE A 181 4.34 -5.88 16.87
CA PHE A 181 4.73 -7.28 16.69
C PHE A 181 6.21 -7.44 16.37
N ASP A 182 7.04 -6.45 16.71
CA ASP A 182 8.48 -6.41 16.42
C ASP A 182 9.27 -7.52 17.14
N VAL A 183 8.67 -8.14 18.16
CA VAL A 183 9.28 -9.27 18.87
C VAL A 183 9.65 -10.42 17.93
N ILE A 184 8.97 -10.57 16.79
CA ILE A 184 9.31 -11.59 15.80
C ILE A 184 10.67 -11.34 15.13
N LEU A 185 11.13 -10.09 15.10
CA LEU A 185 12.38 -9.68 14.48
C LEU A 185 13.57 -9.81 15.43
N ARG A 186 13.37 -10.21 16.69
CA ARG A 186 14.44 -10.35 17.69
C ARG A 186 15.16 -11.69 17.59
#